data_AF-A0A2Z4JEA5-F1
#
_entry.id   AF-A0A2Z4JEA5-F1
#
_cell.length_a   1.000
_cell.length_b   1.000
_cell.length_c   1.000
_cell.angle_alpha   90.00
_cell.angle_beta   90.00
_cell.angle_gamma   90.00
#
_symmetry.space_group_name_H-M   'P 1'
#
loop_
_entity.id
_entity.type
_entity.pdbx_description
1 polymer ?
#
loop_
_entity_poly.entity_id
_entity_poly.type
_entity_poly.pdbx_seq_one_letter_code
_entity_poly.pdbx_strand_id
1 'polypeptide(L)'
;MPEHCVLPPPLATITRTVIVAAGRFAPGHLGELTPIMPFELVDAVLSETRTVQRRLRDLPSRVGVYFLLAMCLFPEVGYRLVWAKLTAGLPGMPVVRPSTKALRDLHRRLGSTPVRALFEVLAGPLARPTTSGVRFGPYRTVSFDGCSSIKVPDSERNPGWLGRCPHGGYPQV
;
A
#
# COMPACT_ATOMS: atom_id res chain seq x y z
N MET A 1 17.64 -40.59 -39.96
CA MET A 1 16.82 -40.10 -38.83
C MET A 1 17.64 -39.04 -38.13
N PRO A 2 17.32 -37.74 -38.22
CA PRO A 2 18.09 -36.72 -37.51
C PRO A 2 17.62 -36.67 -36.06
N GLU A 3 18.58 -36.81 -35.13
CA GLU A 3 18.33 -36.58 -33.70
C GLU A 3 18.17 -35.08 -33.46
N HIS A 4 16.99 -34.69 -32.99
CA HIS A 4 16.76 -33.34 -32.49
C HIS A 4 17.34 -33.24 -31.07
N CYS A 5 18.51 -32.62 -30.97
CA CYS A 5 19.09 -32.21 -29.69
C CYS A 5 18.24 -31.06 -29.13
N VAL A 6 17.35 -31.37 -28.17
CA VAL A 6 16.58 -30.36 -27.44
C VAL A 6 17.52 -29.71 -26.43
N LEU A 7 18.04 -28.52 -26.75
CA LEU A 7 18.75 -27.71 -25.76
C LEU A 7 17.76 -27.34 -24.63
N PRO A 8 18.17 -27.43 -23.35
CA PRO A 8 17.31 -27.05 -22.24
C PRO A 8 16.97 -25.54 -22.33
N PRO A 9 15.76 -25.12 -21.92
CA PRO A 9 15.37 -23.72 -21.99
C PRO A 9 16.32 -22.86 -21.15
N PRO A 10 16.67 -21.64 -21.59
CA PRO A 10 17.50 -20.73 -20.80
C PRO A 10 16.78 -20.40 -19.49
N LEU A 11 17.41 -20.76 -18.37
CA LEU A 11 16.98 -20.35 -17.03
C LEU A 11 17.47 -18.92 -16.78
N ALA A 12 16.62 -17.93 -17.04
CA ALA A 12 16.89 -16.55 -16.63
C ALA A 12 16.51 -16.37 -15.14
N THR A 13 17.47 -15.93 -14.33
CA THR A 13 17.26 -15.59 -12.91
C THR A 13 17.37 -14.09 -12.72
N ILE A 14 16.37 -13.46 -12.09
CA ILE A 14 16.40 -12.04 -11.71
C ILE A 14 16.53 -11.98 -10.19
N THR A 15 17.62 -11.42 -9.68
CA THR A 15 17.83 -11.15 -8.26
C THR A 15 17.39 -9.72 -7.95
N ARG A 16 16.52 -9.54 -6.95
CA ARG A 16 16.17 -8.22 -6.41
C ARG A 16 16.53 -8.16 -4.93
N THR A 17 17.22 -7.10 -4.54
CA THR A 17 17.54 -6.81 -3.15
C THR A 17 16.46 -5.89 -2.59
N VAL A 18 15.76 -6.32 -1.55
CA VAL A 18 14.74 -5.51 -0.88
C VAL A 18 15.25 -5.14 0.51
N ILE A 19 15.22 -3.85 0.83
CA ILE A 19 15.53 -3.36 2.17
C ILE A 19 14.30 -3.54 3.04
N VAL A 20 14.45 -4.23 4.16
CA VAL A 20 13.38 -4.50 5.13
C VAL A 20 13.87 -4.18 6.53
N ALA A 21 12.95 -3.73 7.38
CA ALA A 21 13.28 -3.48 8.78
C ALA A 21 13.52 -4.81 9.53
N ALA A 22 14.24 -4.75 10.65
CA ALA A 22 14.50 -5.95 11.45
C ALA A 22 13.31 -6.36 12.34
N GLY A 23 13.27 -7.65 12.71
CA GLY A 23 12.37 -8.17 13.73
C GLY A 23 10.88 -7.94 13.42
N ARG A 24 10.14 -7.42 14.40
CA ARG A 24 8.67 -7.22 14.30
C ARG A 24 8.26 -6.20 13.24
N PHE A 25 9.19 -5.40 12.74
CA PHE A 25 8.94 -4.43 11.66
C PHE A 25 9.21 -5.00 10.27
N ALA A 26 9.81 -6.19 10.16
CA ALA A 26 10.15 -6.80 8.87
C ALA A 26 8.98 -6.87 7.87
N PRO A 27 7.73 -7.20 8.28
CA PRO A 27 6.59 -7.19 7.36
C PRO A 27 6.19 -5.81 6.82
N GLY A 28 6.71 -4.72 7.38
CA GLY A 28 6.33 -3.35 7.02
C GLY A 28 7.11 -2.82 5.83
N HIS A 29 6.96 -3.41 4.66
CA HIS A 29 7.57 -2.93 3.40
C HIS A 29 6.65 -3.27 2.20
N LEU A 30 6.87 -2.62 1.05
CA LEU A 30 6.12 -2.86 -0.20
C LEU A 30 7.05 -3.07 -1.40
N GLY A 31 8.19 -3.72 -1.16
CA GLY A 31 9.21 -3.92 -2.20
C GLY A 31 9.67 -2.58 -2.79
N GLU A 32 9.60 -2.47 -4.12
CA GLU A 32 9.97 -1.27 -4.90
C GLU A 32 9.14 -0.02 -4.60
N LEU A 33 8.01 -0.14 -3.90
CA LEU A 33 7.20 1.02 -3.48
C LEU A 33 7.65 1.58 -2.12
N THR A 34 8.45 0.83 -1.36
CA THR A 34 8.98 1.28 -0.06
C THR A 34 9.78 2.59 -0.17
N PRO A 35 10.60 2.83 -1.22
CA PRO A 35 11.29 4.11 -1.39
C PRO A 35 10.37 5.34 -1.53
N ILE A 36 9.14 5.17 -2.00
CA ILE A 36 8.16 6.27 -2.09
C ILE A 36 7.63 6.63 -0.69
N MET A 37 7.56 5.64 0.19
CA MET A 37 7.07 5.77 1.58
C MET A 37 8.13 5.19 2.53
N PRO A 38 9.26 5.88 2.71
CA PRO A 38 10.35 5.37 3.54
C PRO A 38 9.91 5.22 5.00
N PHE A 39 10.58 4.34 5.74
CA PHE A 39 10.17 3.99 7.11
C PHE A 39 10.12 5.20 8.03
N GLU A 40 11.07 6.12 7.85
CA GLU A 40 11.22 7.35 8.62
C GLU A 40 10.02 8.29 8.41
N LEU A 41 9.53 8.38 7.16
CA LEU A 41 8.32 9.15 6.84
C LEU A 41 7.10 8.54 7.53
N VAL A 42 6.93 7.22 7.42
CA VAL A 42 5.79 6.53 8.05
C VAL A 42 5.84 6.68 9.57
N ASP A 43 7.02 6.55 10.19
CA ASP A 43 7.20 6.77 11.63
C ASP A 43 6.90 8.20 12.06
N ALA A 44 7.37 9.20 11.30
CA ALA A 44 7.10 10.60 11.58
C ALA A 44 5.59 10.87 11.57
N VAL A 45 4.88 10.40 10.55
CA VAL A 45 3.41 10.52 10.44
C VAL A 45 2.71 9.82 11.60
N LEU A 46 3.12 8.60 11.95
CA LEU A 46 2.52 7.87 13.08
C LEU A 46 2.75 8.59 14.42
N SER A 47 3.93 9.20 14.59
CA SER A 47 4.28 9.98 15.77
C SER A 47 3.41 11.24 15.89
N GLU A 48 3.33 12.02 14.80
CA GLU A 48 2.55 13.26 14.72
C GLU A 48 1.05 13.01 14.96
N THR A 49 0.52 11.96 14.33
CA THR A 49 -0.88 11.56 14.50
C THR A 49 -1.16 10.80 15.80
N ARG A 50 -0.14 10.56 16.63
CA ARG A 50 -0.21 9.83 17.91
C ARG A 50 -0.81 8.43 17.76
N THR A 51 -0.53 7.77 16.64
CA THR A 51 -0.98 6.41 16.32
C THR A 51 0.08 5.34 16.54
N VAL A 52 1.24 5.70 17.11
CA VAL A 52 2.26 4.75 17.56
C VAL A 52 1.73 3.86 18.69
N GLN A 53 2.01 2.56 18.61
CA GLN A 53 1.67 1.61 19.67
C GLN A 53 2.33 1.96 21.01
N ARG A 54 1.59 1.84 22.12
CA ARG A 54 2.15 1.99 23.48
C ARG A 54 3.13 0.88 23.88
N ARG A 55 2.90 -0.33 23.38
CA ARG A 55 3.75 -1.50 23.60
C ARG A 55 4.04 -2.16 22.27
N LEU A 56 5.31 -2.49 22.03
CA LEU A 56 5.72 -3.19 20.83
C LEU A 56 5.31 -4.67 20.93
N ARG A 57 4.33 -5.06 20.09
CA ARG A 57 3.86 -6.43 19.89
C ARG A 57 3.99 -6.79 18.42
N ASP A 58 3.51 -7.96 18.02
CA ASP A 58 3.76 -8.52 16.69
C ASP A 58 3.11 -7.75 15.52
N LEU A 59 2.22 -6.79 15.81
CA LEU A 59 1.61 -5.90 14.82
C LEU A 59 1.87 -4.43 15.16
N PRO A 60 3.07 -3.90 14.90
CA PRO A 60 3.38 -2.47 15.05
C PRO A 60 2.53 -1.61 14.10
N SER A 61 2.29 -0.36 14.47
CA SER A 61 1.51 0.59 13.66
C SER A 61 2.13 0.83 12.28
N ARG A 62 3.46 0.90 12.18
CA ARG A 62 4.18 1.02 10.88
C ARG A 62 3.84 -0.12 9.92
N VAL A 63 3.89 -1.36 10.41
CA VAL A 63 3.49 -2.53 9.63
C VAL A 63 2.02 -2.42 9.21
N GLY A 64 1.16 -1.90 10.08
CA GLY A 64 -0.24 -1.66 9.74
C GLY A 64 -0.45 -0.65 8.60
N VAL A 65 0.39 0.40 8.49
CA VAL A 65 0.33 1.34 7.36
C VAL A 65 0.64 0.62 6.05
N TYR A 66 1.72 -0.17 5.99
CA TYR A 66 2.03 -0.95 4.79
C TYR A 66 0.98 -2.03 4.50
N PHE A 67 0.39 -2.63 5.54
CA PHE A 67 -0.74 -3.55 5.38
C PHE A 67 -1.97 -2.86 4.78
N LEU A 68 -2.30 -1.62 5.21
CA LEU A 68 -3.38 -0.83 4.62
C LEU A 68 -3.16 -0.57 3.13
N LEU A 69 -1.95 -0.15 2.78
CA LEU A 69 -1.56 0.10 1.40
C LEU A 69 -1.60 -1.20 0.57
N ALA A 70 -1.17 -2.33 1.13
CA ALA A 70 -1.30 -3.63 0.48
C ALA A 70 -2.77 -4.04 0.26
N MET A 71 -3.71 -3.67 1.14
CA MET A 71 -5.14 -3.89 0.89
C MET A 71 -5.64 -3.09 -0.32
N CYS A 72 -5.08 -1.90 -0.58
CA CYS A 72 -5.39 -1.13 -1.79
C CYS A 72 -4.79 -1.75 -3.06
N LEU A 73 -3.63 -2.39 -2.97
CA LEU A 73 -3.00 -3.10 -4.09
C LEU A 73 -3.68 -4.44 -4.41
N PHE A 74 -4.31 -5.07 -3.41
CA PHE A 74 -4.96 -6.36 -3.54
C PHE A 74 -6.42 -6.29 -3.04
N PRO A 75 -7.29 -5.48 -3.68
CA PRO A 75 -8.66 -5.26 -3.20
C PRO A 75 -9.53 -6.53 -3.25
N GLU A 76 -9.18 -7.48 -4.12
CA GLU A 76 -9.96 -8.71 -4.35
C GLU A 76 -9.75 -9.80 -3.29
N VAL A 77 -8.86 -9.59 -2.31
CA VAL A 77 -8.47 -10.65 -1.38
C VAL A 77 -8.65 -10.27 0.09
N GLY A 78 -8.96 -11.27 0.92
CA GLY A 78 -9.13 -11.08 2.36
C GLY A 78 -7.82 -10.79 3.09
N TYR A 79 -7.93 -10.24 4.31
CA TYR A 79 -6.80 -9.77 5.13
C TYR A 79 -5.64 -10.76 5.28
N ARG A 80 -5.94 -12.06 5.44
CA ARG A 80 -4.87 -13.08 5.58
C ARG A 80 -4.07 -13.26 4.29
N LEU A 81 -4.73 -13.16 3.13
CA LEU A 81 -4.05 -13.28 1.83
C LEU A 81 -3.29 -12.00 1.51
N VAL A 82 -3.82 -10.83 1.88
CA VAL A 82 -3.05 -9.57 1.83
C VAL A 82 -1.78 -9.67 2.68
N TRP A 83 -1.90 -10.16 3.91
CA TRP A 83 -0.74 -10.38 4.79
C TRP A 83 0.27 -11.36 4.16
N ALA A 84 -0.20 -12.48 3.62
CA ALA A 84 0.66 -13.45 2.95
C ALA A 84 1.41 -12.84 1.75
N LYS A 85 0.75 -11.98 0.96
CA LYS A 85 1.37 -11.25 -0.15
C LYS A 85 2.39 -10.24 0.35
N LEU A 86 2.07 -9.48 1.39
CA LEU A 86 2.95 -8.50 2.01
C LEU A 86 4.26 -9.15 2.51
N THR A 87 4.17 -10.37 3.05
CA THR A 87 5.32 -11.07 3.64
C THR A 87 5.98 -12.10 2.72
N ALA A 88 5.49 -12.26 1.49
CA ALA A 88 5.96 -13.31 0.57
C ALA A 88 7.46 -13.17 0.24
N GLY A 89 7.98 -11.94 0.25
CA GLY A 89 9.39 -11.63 -0.01
C GLY A 89 10.33 -11.76 1.19
N LEU A 90 9.89 -12.36 2.30
CA LEU A 90 10.67 -12.49 3.55
C LEU A 90 11.05 -13.94 3.91
N PRO A 91 11.49 -14.80 2.96
CA PRO A 91 11.85 -16.17 3.29
C PRO A 91 12.98 -16.20 4.33
N GLY A 92 12.86 -17.11 5.30
CA GLY A 92 13.86 -17.26 6.39
C GLY A 92 13.72 -16.25 7.54
N MET A 93 12.87 -15.23 7.44
CA MET A 93 12.59 -14.33 8.56
C MET A 93 11.42 -14.84 9.43
N PRO A 94 11.51 -14.70 10.77
CA PRO A 94 10.42 -15.10 11.67
C PRO A 94 9.25 -14.10 11.56
N VAL A 95 8.35 -14.35 10.60
CA VAL A 95 7.13 -13.56 10.39
C VAL A 95 5.96 -14.16 11.17
N VAL A 96 5.28 -13.33 11.95
CA VAL A 96 4.06 -13.71 12.67
C VAL A 96 2.93 -14.11 11.70
N ARG A 97 2.07 -15.04 12.13
CA ARG A 97 0.83 -15.41 11.44
C ARG A 97 -0.39 -14.83 12.16
N PRO A 98 -0.73 -13.55 11.96
CA PRO A 98 -1.84 -12.91 12.65
C PRO A 98 -3.18 -13.50 12.20
N SER A 99 -4.15 -13.50 13.12
CA SER A 99 -5.53 -13.84 12.78
C SER A 99 -6.20 -12.72 11.98
N THR A 100 -7.26 -13.04 11.25
CA THR A 100 -8.09 -12.02 10.56
C THR A 100 -8.58 -10.95 11.53
N LYS A 101 -8.95 -11.34 12.76
CA LYS A 101 -9.37 -10.41 13.82
C LYS A 101 -8.24 -9.46 14.19
N ALA A 102 -7.02 -9.95 14.38
CA ALA A 102 -5.87 -9.12 14.74
C ALA A 102 -5.54 -8.09 13.65
N LEU A 103 -5.62 -8.48 12.37
CA LEU A 103 -5.43 -7.56 11.23
C LEU A 103 -6.54 -6.52 11.13
N ARG A 104 -7.79 -6.93 11.35
CA ARG A 104 -8.93 -5.99 11.44
C ARG A 104 -8.76 -4.99 12.58
N ASP A 105 -8.32 -5.46 13.74
CA ASP A 105 -8.09 -4.61 14.91
C ASP A 105 -6.89 -3.67 14.71
N LEU A 106 -5.86 -4.09 13.96
CA LEU A 106 -4.75 -3.25 13.52
C LEU A 106 -5.25 -2.12 12.60
N HIS A 107 -6.04 -2.46 11.56
CA HIS A 107 -6.65 -1.48 10.66
C HIS A 107 -7.49 -0.46 11.44
N ARG A 108 -8.39 -0.94 12.31
CA ARG A 108 -9.25 -0.06 13.11
C ARG A 108 -8.46 0.84 14.08
N ARG A 109 -7.36 0.34 14.66
CA ARG A 109 -6.52 1.11 15.58
C ARG A 109 -5.80 2.28 14.88
N LEU A 110 -5.42 2.12 13.62
CA LEU A 110 -4.75 3.17 12.85
C LEU A 110 -5.72 4.29 12.46
N GLY A 111 -6.92 3.93 11.99
CA GLY A 111 -7.88 4.89 11.49
C GLY A 111 -7.38 5.63 10.24
N SER A 112 -8.09 6.71 9.87
CA SER A 112 -7.82 7.47 8.64
C SER A 112 -6.79 8.59 8.82
N THR A 113 -6.58 9.10 10.04
CA THR A 113 -5.69 10.23 10.32
C THR A 113 -4.26 10.05 9.80
N PRO A 114 -3.54 8.94 10.09
CA PRO A 114 -2.19 8.74 9.54
C PRO A 114 -2.17 8.56 8.03
N VAL A 115 -3.21 7.95 7.44
CA VAL A 115 -3.31 7.78 5.99
C VAL A 115 -3.50 9.13 5.29
N ARG A 116 -4.33 10.00 5.86
CA ARG A 116 -4.53 11.38 5.38
C ARG A 116 -3.24 12.19 5.45
N ALA A 117 -2.57 12.19 6.60
CA ALA A 117 -1.32 12.93 6.78
C ALA A 117 -0.23 12.42 5.82
N LEU A 118 -0.11 11.09 5.66
CA LEU A 118 0.81 10.51 4.69
C LEU A 118 0.47 10.94 3.25
N PHE A 119 -0.81 10.93 2.88
CA PHE A 119 -1.26 11.43 1.58
C PHE A 119 -0.92 12.91 1.40
N GLU A 120 -1.19 13.77 2.37
CA GLU A 120 -0.89 15.21 2.28
C GLU A 120 0.60 15.48 2.09
N VAL A 121 1.48 14.67 2.69
CA VAL A 121 2.94 14.76 2.46
C VAL A 121 3.34 14.28 1.07
N LEU A 122 2.71 13.22 0.57
CA LEU A 122 3.05 12.61 -0.74
C LEU A 122 2.36 13.28 -1.93
N ALA A 123 1.24 13.95 -1.69
CA ALA A 123 0.41 14.61 -2.69
C ALA A 123 1.13 15.86 -3.20
N GLY A 124 2.12 15.62 -4.05
CA GLY A 124 2.93 16.66 -4.65
C GLY A 124 3.43 16.28 -6.04
N PRO A 125 3.94 17.26 -6.80
CA PRO A 125 4.59 17.02 -8.08
C PRO A 125 5.78 16.05 -7.95
N LEU A 126 5.63 14.79 -8.38
CA LEU A 126 6.75 13.83 -8.37
C LEU A 126 7.87 14.24 -9.35
N ALA A 127 7.49 14.84 -10.47
CA ALA A 127 8.43 15.22 -11.52
C ALA A 127 8.77 16.72 -11.42
N ARG A 128 10.08 17.03 -11.39
CA ARG A 128 10.60 18.39 -11.27
C ARG A 128 10.42 19.16 -12.58
N PRO A 129 10.44 20.50 -12.57
CA PRO A 129 10.40 21.30 -13.81
C PRO A 129 11.54 20.97 -14.79
N THR A 130 12.66 20.44 -14.30
CA THR A 130 13.82 20.03 -15.09
C THR A 130 13.76 18.57 -15.55
N THR A 131 12.76 17.79 -15.11
CA THR A 131 12.61 16.40 -15.55
C THR A 131 12.15 16.38 -17.02
N SER A 132 12.89 15.68 -17.87
CA SER A 132 12.58 15.54 -19.29
C SER A 132 11.17 14.99 -19.51
N GLY A 133 10.43 15.55 -20.48
CA GLY A 133 9.07 15.09 -20.84
C GLY A 133 7.93 15.59 -19.94
N VAL A 134 8.20 16.35 -18.88
CA VAL A 134 7.16 16.86 -17.95
C VAL A 134 6.43 18.10 -18.46
N ARG A 135 6.96 18.74 -19.51
CA ARG A 135 6.41 19.97 -20.07
C ARG A 135 6.21 19.88 -21.57
N PHE A 136 5.17 20.56 -22.03
CA PHE A 136 4.95 20.93 -23.43
C PHE A 136 4.94 22.45 -23.51
N GLY A 137 6.05 23.06 -23.96
CA GLY A 137 6.25 24.50 -23.91
C GLY A 137 6.13 25.05 -22.47
N PRO A 138 5.27 26.06 -22.20
CA PRO A 138 5.06 26.60 -20.86
C PRO A 138 4.15 25.71 -19.98
N TYR A 139 3.47 24.71 -20.55
CA TYR A 139 2.47 23.91 -19.85
C TYR A 139 3.08 22.66 -19.21
N ARG A 140 2.56 22.27 -18.04
CA ARG A 140 2.91 21.01 -17.38
C ARG A 140 1.99 19.90 -17.86
N THR A 141 2.56 18.81 -18.35
CA THR A 141 1.79 17.63 -18.75
C THR A 141 1.24 16.96 -17.49
N VAL A 142 -0.07 16.75 -17.45
CA VAL A 142 -0.77 16.04 -16.38
C VAL A 142 -1.69 15.01 -17.00
N SER A 143 -1.73 13.80 -16.43
CA SER A 143 -2.78 12.84 -16.71
C SER A 143 -3.93 13.09 -15.75
N PHE A 144 -5.09 13.44 -16.29
CA PHE A 144 -6.34 13.33 -15.54
C PHE A 144 -6.84 11.91 -15.73
N ASP A 145 -6.72 11.09 -14.69
CA ASP A 145 -7.48 9.86 -14.65
C ASP A 145 -8.95 10.21 -14.41
N GLY A 146 -9.84 9.59 -15.19
CA GLY A 146 -11.26 9.73 -14.98
C GLY A 146 -11.62 8.94 -13.73
N CYS A 147 -11.67 9.60 -12.57
CA CYS A 147 -12.21 8.98 -11.37
C CYS A 147 -13.70 8.68 -11.61
N SER A 148 -13.98 7.51 -12.17
CA SER A 148 -15.29 6.90 -12.06
C SER A 148 -15.63 6.80 -10.58
N SER A 149 -16.90 7.04 -10.27
CA SER A 149 -17.38 7.25 -8.92
C SER A 149 -17.00 6.09 -7.99
N ILE A 150 -16.19 6.38 -6.97
CA ILE A 150 -15.68 5.38 -6.04
C ILE A 150 -16.83 5.01 -5.11
N LYS A 151 -17.31 3.77 -5.20
CA LYS A 151 -18.33 3.26 -4.29
C LYS A 151 -17.80 3.32 -2.86
N VAL A 152 -18.55 3.95 -1.97
CA VAL A 152 -18.28 3.94 -0.54
C VAL A 152 -19.27 3.02 0.18
N PRO A 153 -18.91 2.48 1.36
CA PRO A 153 -19.83 1.65 2.14
C PRO A 153 -21.16 2.38 2.42
N ASP A 154 -22.29 1.70 2.28
CA ASP A 154 -23.59 2.25 2.71
C ASP A 154 -23.69 2.18 4.23
N SER A 155 -23.17 3.22 4.88
CA SER A 155 -23.28 3.46 6.32
C SER A 155 -24.08 4.73 6.52
N GLU A 156 -24.86 4.88 7.59
CA GLU A 156 -25.74 6.05 7.79
C GLU A 156 -25.05 7.40 7.53
N ARG A 157 -23.77 7.53 7.90
CA ARG A 157 -22.96 8.73 7.70
C ARG A 157 -22.70 9.06 6.23
N ASN A 158 -22.50 8.06 5.37
CA ASN A 158 -22.02 8.28 4.01
C ASN A 158 -23.08 8.87 3.08
N PRO A 159 -24.32 8.35 2.98
CA PRO A 159 -25.40 8.99 2.24
C PRO A 159 -25.74 10.39 2.78
N GLY A 160 -25.65 10.61 4.09
CA GLY A 160 -25.90 11.93 4.69
C GLY A 160 -24.90 12.99 4.25
N TRP A 161 -23.66 12.61 3.97
CA TRP A 161 -22.60 13.53 3.53
C TRP A 161 -22.46 13.64 2.00
N LEU A 162 -22.56 12.51 1.28
CA LEU A 162 -22.32 12.44 -0.18
C LEU A 162 -23.60 12.56 -1.02
N GLY A 163 -24.77 12.37 -0.40
CA GLY A 163 -26.01 12.10 -1.12
C GLY A 163 -26.09 10.66 -1.66
N ARG A 164 -27.19 10.35 -2.34
CA ARG A 164 -27.37 9.09 -3.08
C ARG A 164 -27.36 9.38 -4.57
N CYS A 165 -26.57 8.63 -5.33
CA CYS A 165 -26.61 8.71 -6.79
C CYS A 165 -27.93 8.12 -7.30
N PRO A 166 -28.64 8.77 -8.24
CA PRO A 166 -29.95 8.31 -8.73
C PRO A 166 -29.97 6.89 -9.30
N HIS A 167 -28.81 6.39 -9.75
CA HIS A 167 -28.66 5.12 -10.45
C HIS A 167 -27.66 4.16 -9.77
N GLY A 168 -27.21 4.47 -8.55
CA GLY A 168 -26.22 3.67 -7.82
C GLY A 168 -26.79 3.12 -6.51
N GLY A 169 -26.72 1.79 -6.31
CA GLY A 169 -27.13 1.16 -5.05
C GLY A 169 -26.25 1.50 -3.83
N TYR A 170 -25.18 2.27 -4.02
CA TYR A 170 -24.23 2.68 -2.98
C TYR A 170 -23.89 4.17 -3.14
N PRO A 171 -23.61 4.90 -2.04
CA PRO A 171 -23.05 6.24 -2.12
C PRO A 171 -21.69 6.24 -2.84
N GLN A 172 -21.31 7.36 -3.46
CA GLN A 172 -20.08 7.44 -4.27
C GLN A 172 -19.35 8.78 -4.07
N VAL A 173 -18.03 8.81 -4.34
CA VAL A 173 -17.15 10.00 -4.31
C VAL A 173 -16.40 10.15 -5.62
#